data_AF-A0A8I1NH77-F1
#
_entry.id   AF-A0A8I1NH77-F1
#
_cell.length_a   1.000
_cell.length_b   1.000
_cell.length_c   1.000
_cell.angle_alpha   90.00
_cell.angle_beta   90.00
_cell.angle_gamma   90.00
#
_symmetry.space_group_name_H-M   'P 1'
#
loop_
_entity.id
_entity.type
_entity.pdbx_description
1 polymer ?
#
loop_
_entity_poly.entity_id
_entity_poly.type
_entity_poly.pdbx_seq_one_letter_code
_entity_poly.pdbx_strand_id
1 'polypeptide(L)'
;MEGDGEIRMGSLHWGMGKWLGCLLVLLPCFAAHAGTVTYVYTDPQGTPLAEADAQGNITARFDYAPYGSVAMGVAPDGPGYTGHVNDPDTGLVYMQARYYDPVTARFLSVDPKTPIAENTFNFNRYSYANNNPTNNIDPTGQNSVITYNANGSINIAVPVKFSGPGASTANINSIKADTASRWSGVYEVHGRLTMVNVAIVDVNANTPKQAINNITLLNGPTSDKSSQGASFVRGGNSGEWNMASRGMAQGEGAHETGHLMGDKDYYTSGTDASGQRTSSAMAGYSNNLMGALGGSVFTDNRNMNMILNSPNNVIQRQPSPPLPPPPITTH
;
A
#
# COMPACT_ATOMS: atom_id res chain seq x y z
N MET A 1 63.72 79.49 -19.01
CA MET A 1 63.32 78.21 -19.63
C MET A 1 62.61 77.42 -18.55
N GLU A 2 61.33 77.18 -18.82
CA GLU A 2 60.35 76.28 -18.20
C GLU A 2 60.24 76.16 -16.67
N GLY A 3 59.03 76.43 -16.17
CA GLY A 3 58.56 75.89 -14.91
C GLY A 3 57.36 76.64 -14.31
N ASP A 4 56.21 76.64 -14.99
CA ASP A 4 55.01 77.29 -14.45
C ASP A 4 54.20 76.29 -13.63
N GLY A 5 54.43 76.29 -12.31
CA GLY A 5 53.60 75.63 -11.32
C GLY A 5 52.56 76.59 -10.75
N GLU A 6 51.29 76.22 -10.78
CA GLU A 6 50.23 76.92 -10.04
C GLU A 6 49.74 76.05 -8.88
N ILE A 7 49.89 76.57 -7.65
CA ILE A 7 49.40 76.00 -6.40
C ILE A 7 48.02 76.60 -6.15
N ARG A 8 46.98 75.78 -5.95
CA ARG A 8 45.66 76.26 -5.49
C ARG A 8 45.24 75.65 -4.16
N MET A 9 44.72 76.54 -3.33
CA MET A 9 44.42 76.48 -1.90
C MET A 9 43.36 75.44 -1.52
N GLY A 10 43.56 74.83 -0.35
CA GLY A 10 42.68 73.80 0.19
C GLY A 10 41.44 74.34 0.93
N SER A 11 40.39 73.52 0.90
CA SER A 11 39.32 73.51 1.89
C SER A 11 38.92 72.06 2.15
N LEU A 12 39.02 71.64 3.42
CA LEU A 12 38.54 70.36 3.92
C LEU A 12 37.02 70.24 3.68
N HIS A 13 36.59 69.13 3.10
CA HIS A 13 35.29 68.55 3.41
C HIS A 13 35.36 67.02 3.42
N TRP A 14 34.76 66.46 4.46
CA TRP A 14 34.63 65.04 4.75
C TRP A 14 33.75 64.39 3.68
N GLY A 15 34.34 63.56 2.81
CA GLY A 15 33.62 62.77 1.82
C GLY A 15 33.77 61.29 2.13
N MET A 16 32.71 60.68 2.68
CA MET A 16 32.58 59.23 2.84
C MET A 16 32.59 58.57 1.45
N GLY A 17 33.79 58.19 0.99
CA GLY A 17 33.97 57.39 -0.22
C GLY A 17 33.74 55.91 0.09
N LYS A 18 32.94 55.28 -0.78
CA LYS A 18 32.76 53.84 -1.06
C LYS A 18 31.33 53.33 -0.86
N TRP A 19 30.43 53.79 -1.73
CA TRP A 19 29.20 53.07 -2.07
C TRP A 19 29.06 53.00 -3.60
N LEU A 20 30.02 52.36 -4.26
CA LEU A 20 29.85 51.86 -5.62
C LEU A 20 30.23 50.37 -5.61
N GLY A 21 29.26 49.52 -5.92
CA GLY A 21 29.51 48.10 -6.21
C GLY A 21 29.07 47.13 -5.12
N CYS A 22 27.76 47.09 -4.81
CA CYS A 22 27.09 45.89 -4.27
C CYS A 22 25.56 46.07 -4.36
N LEU A 23 25.05 46.23 -5.59
CA LEU A 23 23.61 46.11 -5.86
C LEU A 23 23.38 45.31 -7.15
N LEU A 24 24.00 44.14 -7.22
CA LEU A 24 23.61 43.09 -8.16
C LEU A 24 24.09 41.78 -7.55
N VAL A 25 23.19 40.81 -7.42
CA VAL A 25 23.34 39.47 -6.81
C VAL A 25 22.73 39.40 -5.40
N LEU A 26 21.40 39.30 -5.36
CA LEU A 26 20.63 38.41 -4.47
C LEU A 26 19.14 38.55 -4.81
N LEU A 27 18.78 38.26 -6.06
CA LEU A 27 17.46 37.71 -6.33
C LEU A 27 17.57 36.23 -6.00
N PRO A 28 16.90 35.69 -4.97
CA PRO A 28 16.67 34.26 -4.96
C PRO A 28 15.85 33.97 -6.21
N CYS A 29 16.47 33.28 -7.17
CA CYS A 29 15.75 32.59 -8.21
C CYS A 29 14.92 31.52 -7.50
N PHE A 30 13.75 31.91 -7.00
CA PHE A 30 12.67 30.97 -6.86
C PHE A 30 12.27 30.64 -8.29
N ALA A 31 12.93 29.63 -8.87
CA ALA A 31 12.31 28.87 -9.92
C ALA A 31 11.03 28.33 -9.30
N ALA A 32 9.90 28.98 -9.57
CA ALA A 32 8.61 28.39 -9.32
C ALA A 32 8.65 27.05 -10.05
N HIS A 33 8.63 25.95 -9.30
CA HIS A 33 8.30 24.66 -9.89
C HIS A 33 6.89 24.83 -10.41
N ALA A 34 6.75 25.14 -11.70
CA ALA A 34 5.51 24.96 -12.40
C ALA A 34 5.29 23.45 -12.45
N GLY A 35 4.65 22.92 -11.41
CA GLY A 35 4.23 21.53 -11.39
C GLY A 35 3.29 21.33 -12.55
N THR A 36 3.68 20.52 -13.53
CA THR A 36 2.77 20.06 -14.56
C THR A 36 1.79 19.09 -13.89
N VAL A 37 0.50 19.44 -13.89
CA VAL A 37 -0.54 18.55 -13.40
C VAL A 37 -1.01 17.70 -14.57
N THR A 38 -0.84 16.39 -14.43
CA THR A 38 -1.37 15.40 -15.37
C THR A 38 -2.45 14.59 -14.66
N TYR A 39 -3.66 14.60 -15.20
CA TYR A 39 -4.75 13.74 -14.75
C TYR A 39 -4.74 12.45 -15.55
N VAL A 40 -4.61 11.32 -14.86
CA VAL A 40 -4.62 9.99 -15.48
C VAL A 40 -6.00 9.37 -15.31
N TYR A 41 -6.66 9.06 -16.43
CA TYR A 41 -7.92 8.32 -16.44
C TYR A 41 -7.62 6.84 -16.60
N THR A 42 -8.09 6.01 -15.68
CA THR A 42 -7.82 4.57 -15.70
C THR A 42 -9.10 3.76 -15.94
N ASP A 43 -8.92 2.53 -16.40
CA ASP A 43 -9.94 1.49 -16.33
C ASP A 43 -10.20 1.06 -14.85
N PRO A 44 -11.18 0.18 -14.58
CA PRO A 44 -11.43 -0.32 -13.23
C PRO A 44 -10.30 -1.14 -12.60
N GLN A 45 -9.29 -1.53 -13.39
CA GLN A 45 -8.10 -2.26 -12.95
C GLN A 45 -6.89 -1.35 -12.69
N GLY A 46 -7.04 -0.04 -12.91
CA GLY A 46 -5.96 0.93 -12.74
C GLY A 46 -5.07 1.09 -13.98
N THR A 47 -5.43 0.50 -15.12
CA THR A 47 -4.72 0.69 -16.40
C THR A 47 -5.02 2.08 -16.96
N PRO A 48 -4.03 2.95 -17.19
CA PRO A 48 -4.23 4.25 -17.84
C PRO A 48 -4.85 4.10 -19.23
N LEU A 49 -5.91 4.84 -19.52
CA LEU A 49 -6.57 4.91 -20.83
C LEU A 49 -6.39 6.27 -21.49
N ALA A 50 -6.19 7.33 -20.69
CA ALA A 50 -5.93 8.66 -21.18
C ALA A 50 -5.22 9.53 -20.14
N GLU A 51 -4.54 10.56 -20.62
CA GLU A 51 -4.00 11.65 -19.80
C GLU A 51 -4.64 12.98 -20.22
N ALA A 52 -4.79 13.89 -19.26
CA ALA A 52 -5.21 15.27 -19.52
C ALA A 52 -4.38 16.29 -18.75
N ASP A 53 -4.29 17.49 -19.31
CA ASP A 53 -3.68 18.65 -18.66
C ASP A 53 -4.59 19.27 -17.58
N ALA A 54 -4.08 20.31 -16.91
CA ALA A 54 -4.81 21.03 -15.86
C ALA A 54 -6.12 21.69 -16.34
N GLN A 55 -6.30 21.85 -17.65
CA GLN A 55 -7.49 22.43 -18.29
C GLN A 55 -8.46 21.35 -18.77
N GLY A 56 -8.14 20.06 -18.59
CA GLY A 56 -8.96 18.94 -19.00
C GLY A 56 -8.83 18.57 -20.48
N ASN A 57 -7.84 19.11 -21.19
CA ASN A 57 -7.58 18.70 -22.56
C ASN A 57 -6.84 17.37 -22.57
N ILE A 58 -7.30 16.41 -23.38
CA ILE A 58 -6.67 15.10 -23.51
C ILE A 58 -5.31 15.26 -24.20
N THR A 59 -4.23 14.91 -23.49
CA THR A 59 -2.84 14.99 -23.97
C THR A 59 -2.34 13.66 -24.53
N ALA A 60 -2.87 12.54 -24.05
CA ALA A 60 -2.56 11.20 -24.55
C ALA A 60 -3.76 10.25 -24.41
N ARG A 61 -3.80 9.22 -25.26
CA ARG A 61 -4.75 8.10 -25.19
C ARG A 61 -4.01 6.79 -25.39
N PHE A 62 -4.45 5.78 -24.65
CA PHE A 62 -3.87 4.45 -24.68
C PHE A 62 -5.00 3.43 -24.80
N ASP A 63 -4.70 2.31 -25.45
CA ASP A 63 -5.58 1.14 -25.45
C ASP A 63 -4.75 -0.12 -25.23
N TYR A 64 -5.29 -1.08 -24.50
CA TYR A 64 -4.59 -2.28 -24.07
C TYR A 64 -5.44 -3.51 -24.37
N ALA A 65 -4.80 -4.55 -24.90
CA ALA A 65 -5.43 -5.86 -24.99
C ALA A 65 -5.68 -6.44 -23.58
N PRO A 66 -6.53 -7.49 -23.45
CA PRO A 66 -6.82 -8.13 -22.17
C PRO A 66 -5.59 -8.49 -21.32
N TYR A 67 -4.47 -8.83 -21.95
CA TYR A 67 -3.21 -9.21 -21.30
C TYR A 67 -2.17 -8.08 -21.24
N GLY A 68 -2.55 -6.84 -21.55
CA GLY A 68 -1.72 -5.66 -21.35
C GLY A 68 -0.81 -5.29 -22.51
N SER A 69 -0.86 -5.99 -23.65
CA SER A 69 -0.16 -5.54 -24.85
C SER A 69 -0.82 -4.26 -25.36
N VAL A 70 -0.03 -3.23 -25.64
CA VAL A 70 -0.54 -1.94 -26.13
C VAL A 70 -1.16 -2.14 -27.52
N ALA A 71 -2.45 -1.83 -27.63
CA ALA A 71 -3.22 -1.88 -28.88
C ALA A 71 -3.22 -0.52 -29.60
N MET A 72 -3.15 0.58 -28.86
CA MET A 72 -2.98 1.93 -29.40
C MET A 72 -2.18 2.84 -28.47
N GLY A 73 -1.41 3.75 -29.06
CA GLY A 73 -0.52 4.67 -28.34
C GLY A 73 0.85 4.05 -28.04
N VAL A 74 1.61 4.71 -27.17
CA VAL A 74 2.87 4.20 -26.62
C VAL A 74 2.67 4.09 -25.12
N ALA A 75 3.04 2.95 -24.52
CA ALA A 75 2.97 2.79 -23.07
C ALA A 75 3.72 3.94 -22.37
N PRO A 76 3.12 4.61 -21.38
CA PRO A 76 3.81 5.64 -20.62
C PRO A 76 4.99 5.03 -19.85
N ASP A 77 6.07 5.79 -19.72
CA ASP A 77 7.15 5.48 -18.77
C ASP A 77 6.63 5.73 -17.35
N GLY A 78 6.55 4.68 -16.53
CA GLY A 78 5.91 4.72 -15.22
C GLY A 78 4.59 3.95 -15.13
N PRO A 79 3.57 4.42 -14.39
CA PRO A 79 2.34 3.67 -14.15
C PRO A 79 1.63 3.30 -15.46
N GLY A 80 1.29 2.02 -15.60
CA GLY A 80 0.89 1.39 -16.84
C GLY A 80 -0.12 0.28 -16.63
N TYR A 81 0.06 -0.87 -17.28
CA TYR A 81 -0.92 -1.94 -17.24
C TYR A 81 -1.26 -2.38 -15.81
N THR A 82 -2.55 -2.37 -15.47
CA THR A 82 -3.12 -2.61 -14.14
C THR A 82 -2.44 -1.84 -12.99
N GLY A 83 -1.92 -0.65 -13.28
CA GLY A 83 -1.24 0.22 -12.31
C GLY A 83 0.20 -0.17 -11.98
N HIS A 84 0.77 -1.18 -12.65
CA HIS A 84 2.18 -1.56 -12.52
C HIS A 84 3.08 -0.69 -13.38
N VAL A 85 4.40 -0.76 -13.17
CA VAL A 85 5.35 0.09 -13.89
C VAL A 85 5.64 -0.52 -15.26
N ASN A 86 5.26 0.17 -16.33
CA ASN A 86 5.68 -0.19 -17.68
C ASN A 86 7.16 0.18 -17.87
N ASP A 87 7.89 -0.72 -18.51
CA ASP A 87 9.23 -0.47 -19.03
C ASP A 87 9.12 -0.40 -20.56
N PRO A 88 9.00 0.81 -21.13
CA PRO A 88 8.81 0.98 -22.58
C PRO A 88 10.04 0.61 -23.40
N ASP A 89 11.25 0.58 -22.80
CA ASP A 89 12.48 0.19 -23.49
C ASP A 89 12.52 -1.32 -23.77
N THR A 90 11.95 -2.12 -22.87
CA THR A 90 11.88 -3.58 -23.01
C THR A 90 10.51 -4.11 -23.43
N GLY A 91 9.47 -3.28 -23.33
CA GLY A 91 8.07 -3.68 -23.55
C GLY A 91 7.48 -4.53 -22.42
N LEU A 92 8.18 -4.63 -21.29
CA LEU A 92 7.78 -5.41 -20.14
C LEU A 92 7.01 -4.58 -19.11
N VAL A 93 6.34 -5.27 -18.19
CA VAL A 93 5.67 -4.65 -17.05
C VAL A 93 6.30 -5.17 -15.78
N TYR A 94 6.90 -4.27 -14.99
CA TYR A 94 7.44 -4.60 -13.69
C TYR A 94 6.32 -4.66 -12.65
N MET A 95 5.92 -5.88 -12.31
CA MET A 95 4.88 -6.18 -11.31
C MET A 95 5.51 -6.49 -9.94
N GLN A 96 6.54 -5.72 -9.58
CA GLN A 96 7.33 -5.83 -8.34
C GLN A 96 8.11 -7.13 -8.18
N ALA A 97 7.44 -8.26 -7.96
CA ALA A 97 8.12 -9.54 -7.72
C ALA A 97 8.69 -10.14 -9.01
N ARG A 98 8.10 -9.80 -10.16
CA ARG A 98 8.43 -10.39 -11.46
C ARG A 98 8.22 -9.37 -12.58
N TYR A 99 9.02 -9.53 -13.63
CA TYR A 99 8.71 -8.93 -14.91
C TYR A 99 7.67 -9.78 -15.63
N TYR A 100 6.61 -9.11 -16.07
CA TYR A 100 5.55 -9.66 -16.89
C TYR A 100 5.76 -9.22 -18.34
N ASP A 101 5.60 -10.15 -19.27
CA ASP A 101 5.61 -9.91 -20.70
C ASP A 101 4.16 -9.92 -21.21
N PRO A 102 3.61 -8.75 -21.58
CA PRO A 102 2.25 -8.64 -22.10
C PRO A 102 2.05 -9.26 -23.48
N VAL A 103 3.12 -9.46 -24.25
CA VAL A 103 3.06 -10.04 -25.60
C VAL A 103 2.89 -11.55 -25.49
N THR A 104 3.66 -12.19 -24.62
CA THR A 104 3.54 -13.65 -24.38
C THR A 104 2.49 -14.00 -23.32
N ALA A 105 1.91 -13.00 -22.65
CA ALA A 105 0.93 -13.15 -21.58
C ALA A 105 1.45 -14.00 -20.40
N ARG A 106 2.74 -13.82 -20.06
CA ARG A 106 3.47 -14.65 -19.10
C ARG A 106 4.43 -13.82 -18.26
N PHE A 107 4.68 -14.28 -17.04
CA PHE A 107 5.87 -13.82 -16.30
C PHE A 107 7.13 -14.38 -16.94
N LEU A 108 8.24 -13.63 -16.86
CA LEU A 108 9.54 -14.06 -17.35
C LEU A 108 10.29 -14.94 -16.35
N SER A 109 9.86 -14.92 -15.09
CA SER A 109 10.39 -15.76 -14.03
C SER A 109 9.31 -16.66 -13.45
N VAL A 110 9.77 -17.83 -13.02
CA VAL A 110 8.95 -18.81 -12.31
C VAL A 110 8.38 -18.16 -11.06
N ASP A 111 7.08 -18.35 -10.82
CA ASP A 111 6.45 -17.98 -9.56
C ASP A 111 7.24 -18.60 -8.40
N PRO A 112 7.79 -17.82 -7.45
CA PRO A 112 8.53 -18.37 -6.32
C PRO A 112 7.67 -19.29 -5.44
N LYS A 113 6.33 -19.25 -5.59
CA LYS A 113 5.40 -20.18 -4.95
C LYS A 113 5.46 -21.57 -5.56
N THR A 114 5.54 -22.59 -4.70
CA THR A 114 5.60 -23.99 -5.12
C THR A 114 4.23 -24.46 -5.64
N PRO A 115 4.16 -25.14 -6.80
CA PRO A 115 2.92 -25.73 -7.30
C PRO A 115 2.41 -26.80 -6.34
N ILE A 116 1.09 -26.85 -6.14
CA ILE A 116 0.42 -27.82 -5.28
C ILE A 116 -0.48 -28.73 -6.12
N ALA A 117 -0.48 -30.03 -5.83
CA ALA A 117 -1.12 -31.08 -6.63
C ALA A 117 -2.64 -30.88 -6.85
N GLU A 118 -3.28 -30.08 -5.99
CA GLU A 118 -4.74 -29.86 -5.97
C GLU A 118 -5.16 -28.58 -6.71
N ASN A 119 -4.21 -27.81 -7.28
CA ASN A 119 -4.49 -26.66 -8.13
C ASN A 119 -3.78 -26.81 -9.48
N THR A 120 -4.50 -27.34 -10.48
CA THR A 120 -4.02 -27.54 -11.85
C THR A 120 -3.57 -26.25 -12.52
N PHE A 121 -4.08 -25.09 -12.10
CA PHE A 121 -3.65 -23.80 -12.65
C PHE A 121 -2.29 -23.34 -12.13
N ASN A 122 -1.89 -23.76 -10.92
CA ASN A 122 -0.59 -23.42 -10.32
C ASN A 122 0.59 -24.20 -10.91
N PHE A 123 0.33 -25.27 -11.68
CA PHE A 123 1.39 -25.96 -12.44
C PHE A 123 2.05 -25.04 -13.47
N ASN A 124 1.28 -24.09 -14.00
CA ASN A 124 1.79 -23.08 -14.89
C ASN A 124 2.32 -21.88 -14.09
N ARG A 125 3.54 -22.02 -13.58
CA ARG A 125 4.20 -21.01 -12.73
C ARG A 125 4.57 -19.70 -13.45
N TYR A 126 4.15 -19.55 -14.69
CA TYR A 126 4.34 -18.34 -15.47
C TYR A 126 3.01 -17.63 -15.78
N SER A 127 1.86 -18.21 -15.43
CA SER A 127 0.56 -17.59 -15.76
C SER A 127 0.28 -16.34 -14.95
N TYR A 128 -0.23 -15.31 -15.62
CA TYR A 128 -0.80 -14.11 -14.99
C TYR A 128 -2.30 -14.28 -14.75
N ALA A 129 -2.80 -13.78 -13.60
CA ALA A 129 -4.24 -13.65 -13.31
C ALA A 129 -5.10 -14.92 -13.54
N ASN A 130 -4.49 -16.11 -13.37
CA ASN A 130 -5.10 -17.40 -13.68
C ASN A 130 -5.65 -17.53 -15.12
N ASN A 131 -4.96 -16.92 -16.09
CA ASN A 131 -5.40 -16.80 -17.50
C ASN A 131 -6.77 -16.10 -17.68
N ASN A 132 -7.17 -15.26 -16.73
CA ASN A 132 -8.40 -14.46 -16.79
C ASN A 132 -8.15 -13.00 -16.35
N PRO A 133 -7.32 -12.25 -17.08
CA PRO A 133 -6.88 -10.91 -16.70
C PRO A 133 -7.96 -9.83 -16.79
N THR A 134 -9.07 -10.09 -17.48
CA THR A 134 -10.22 -9.17 -17.53
C THR A 134 -11.01 -9.16 -16.22
N ASN A 135 -10.99 -10.27 -15.48
CA ASN A 135 -11.72 -10.42 -14.22
C ASN A 135 -10.80 -10.44 -12.99
N ASN A 136 -9.52 -10.77 -13.16
CA ASN A 136 -8.54 -10.90 -12.09
C ASN A 136 -7.34 -9.99 -12.36
N ILE A 137 -6.87 -9.31 -11.31
CA ILE A 137 -5.57 -8.63 -11.29
C ILE A 137 -4.73 -9.39 -10.26
N ASP A 138 -3.41 -9.37 -10.39
CA ASP A 138 -2.49 -9.82 -9.33
C ASP A 138 -1.73 -8.61 -8.76
N PRO A 139 -2.35 -7.82 -7.85
CA PRO A 139 -1.75 -6.60 -7.31
C PRO A 139 -0.72 -6.87 -6.19
N THR A 140 -0.41 -8.15 -5.90
CA THR A 140 0.51 -8.71 -4.86
C THR A 140 -0.07 -9.15 -3.49
N GLY A 141 -1.39 -9.14 -3.29
CA GLY A 141 -2.06 -9.91 -2.23
C GLY A 141 -2.07 -9.33 -0.81
N GLN A 142 -2.43 -8.07 -0.59
CA GLN A 142 -2.66 -7.54 0.77
C GLN A 142 -3.66 -6.39 0.63
N ASN A 143 -4.81 -6.49 1.29
CA ASN A 143 -6.04 -5.86 0.86
C ASN A 143 -6.76 -5.17 2.04
N SER A 144 -6.17 -4.09 2.56
CA SER A 144 -6.85 -3.18 3.49
C SER A 144 -7.01 -1.77 2.92
N VAL A 145 -8.01 -1.04 3.40
CA VAL A 145 -8.27 0.36 3.06
C VAL A 145 -7.87 1.21 4.25
N ILE A 146 -6.84 2.05 4.07
CA ILE A 146 -6.32 2.97 5.09
C ILE A 146 -6.90 4.35 4.82
N THR A 147 -7.68 4.86 5.76
CA THR A 147 -8.23 6.22 5.74
C THR A 147 -7.52 7.09 6.77
N TYR A 148 -6.86 8.16 6.31
CA TYR A 148 -6.35 9.22 7.17
C TYR A 148 -7.44 10.27 7.41
N ASN A 149 -7.86 10.43 8.67
CA ASN A 149 -8.93 11.35 9.05
C ASN A 149 -8.38 12.75 9.34
N ALA A 150 -9.22 13.77 9.16
CA ALA A 150 -8.83 15.16 9.42
C ALA A 150 -8.47 15.46 10.89
N ASN A 151 -8.98 14.67 11.84
CA ASN A 151 -8.65 14.76 13.26
C ASN A 151 -7.30 14.09 13.61
N GLY A 152 -6.58 13.54 12.63
CA GLY A 152 -5.29 12.89 12.81
C GLY A 152 -5.34 11.41 13.20
N SER A 153 -6.52 10.80 13.38
CA SER A 153 -6.63 9.35 13.54
C SER A 153 -6.55 8.61 12.20
N ILE A 154 -6.26 7.32 12.25
CA ILE A 154 -6.22 6.44 11.08
C ILE A 154 -7.27 5.35 11.28
N ASN A 155 -8.03 5.06 10.22
CA ASN A 155 -8.90 3.89 10.17
C ASN A 155 -8.33 2.89 9.15
N ILE A 156 -8.23 1.63 9.53
CA ILE A 156 -7.84 0.53 8.64
C ILE A 156 -9.04 -0.41 8.54
N ALA A 157 -9.71 -0.40 7.39
CA ALA A 157 -10.78 -1.32 7.09
C ALA A 157 -10.22 -2.52 6.33
N VAL A 158 -10.56 -3.74 6.75
CA VAL A 158 -10.21 -4.98 6.04
C VAL A 158 -11.50 -5.57 5.47
N PRO A 159 -11.82 -5.32 4.19
CA PRO A 159 -13.05 -5.83 3.60
C PRO A 159 -12.98 -7.34 3.39
N VAL A 160 -13.86 -8.09 4.06
CA VAL A 160 -13.86 -9.55 3.97
C VAL A 160 -15.25 -10.05 3.57
N LYS A 161 -15.26 -10.96 2.60
CA LYS A 161 -16.41 -11.80 2.25
C LYS A 161 -16.22 -13.15 2.92
N PHE A 162 -16.93 -13.35 4.03
CA PHE A 162 -16.97 -14.64 4.70
C PHE A 162 -17.93 -15.60 3.98
N SER A 163 -17.55 -16.87 3.92
CA SER A 163 -18.33 -17.96 3.30
C SER A 163 -18.10 -19.28 4.03
N GLY A 164 -18.86 -20.32 3.70
CA GLY A 164 -18.62 -21.67 4.21
C GLY A 164 -19.42 -22.05 5.46
N PRO A 165 -19.34 -23.32 5.88
CA PRO A 165 -20.18 -23.88 6.94
C PRO A 165 -19.94 -23.28 8.33
N GLY A 166 -18.78 -22.67 8.57
CA GLY A 166 -18.45 -21.97 9.81
C GLY A 166 -18.83 -20.49 9.83
N ALA A 167 -19.39 -19.95 8.75
CA ALA A 167 -19.71 -18.52 8.62
C ALA A 167 -21.03 -18.13 9.28
N SER A 168 -21.22 -18.50 10.55
CA SER A 168 -22.33 -18.01 11.35
C SER A 168 -22.11 -16.55 11.76
N THR A 169 -23.20 -15.79 11.97
CA THR A 169 -23.13 -14.41 12.45
C THR A 169 -22.34 -14.29 13.76
N ALA A 170 -22.47 -15.27 14.67
CA ALA A 170 -21.74 -15.29 15.92
C ALA A 170 -20.23 -15.43 15.70
N ASN A 171 -19.81 -16.34 14.82
CA ASN A 171 -18.39 -16.53 14.50
C ASN A 171 -17.79 -15.29 13.84
N ILE A 172 -18.48 -14.72 12.85
CA ILE A 172 -18.03 -13.50 12.16
C ILE A 172 -17.90 -12.33 13.14
N ASN A 173 -18.88 -12.14 14.02
CA ASN A 173 -18.84 -11.07 15.02
C ASN A 173 -17.71 -11.28 16.03
N SER A 174 -17.47 -12.52 16.45
CA SER A 174 -16.35 -12.87 17.35
C SER A 174 -15.01 -12.51 16.72
N ILE A 175 -14.79 -12.87 15.46
CA ILE A 175 -13.57 -12.53 14.71
C ILE A 175 -13.41 -11.02 14.58
N LYS A 176 -14.47 -10.32 14.18
CA LYS A 176 -14.46 -8.85 14.02
C LYS A 176 -14.07 -8.16 15.33
N ALA A 177 -14.67 -8.59 16.44
CA ALA A 177 -14.40 -8.03 17.76
C ALA A 177 -12.97 -8.33 18.24
N ASP A 178 -12.49 -9.57 18.07
CA ASP A 178 -11.14 -9.97 18.46
C ASP A 178 -10.06 -9.26 17.62
N THR A 179 -10.30 -9.09 16.31
CA THR A 179 -9.43 -8.30 15.44
C THR A 179 -9.36 -6.85 15.92
N ALA A 180 -10.51 -6.22 16.13
CA ALA A 180 -10.57 -4.84 16.56
C ALA A 180 -9.86 -4.62 17.91
N SER A 181 -10.05 -5.54 18.87
CA SER A 181 -9.45 -5.43 20.20
C SER A 181 -7.94 -5.59 20.20
N ARG A 182 -7.38 -6.38 19.26
CA ARG A 182 -5.94 -6.67 19.20
C ARG A 182 -5.14 -5.71 18.32
N TRP A 183 -5.78 -5.13 17.31
CA TRP A 183 -5.14 -4.27 16.31
C TRP A 183 -5.44 -2.78 16.46
N SER A 184 -6.48 -2.40 17.22
CA SER A 184 -6.77 -0.99 17.49
C SER A 184 -6.02 -0.50 18.72
N GLY A 185 -5.61 0.76 18.69
CA GLY A 185 -4.87 1.35 19.80
C GLY A 185 -4.18 2.64 19.42
N VAL A 186 -3.35 3.13 20.33
CA VAL A 186 -2.49 4.28 20.08
C VAL A 186 -1.12 3.77 19.66
N TYR A 187 -0.69 4.16 18.46
CA TYR A 187 0.60 3.80 17.87
C TYR A 187 1.43 5.05 17.60
N GLU A 188 2.75 4.91 17.58
CA GLU A 188 3.62 5.97 17.11
C GLU A 188 3.75 5.89 15.58
N VAL A 189 3.15 6.85 14.88
CA VAL A 189 3.16 6.95 13.42
C VAL A 189 3.89 8.24 13.05
N HIS A 190 5.01 8.11 12.33
CA HIS A 190 5.86 9.24 11.93
C HIS A 190 6.24 10.19 13.09
N GLY A 191 6.54 9.62 14.26
CA GLY A 191 6.93 10.38 15.46
C GLY A 191 5.78 11.07 16.20
N ARG A 192 4.51 10.72 15.90
CA ARG A 192 3.33 11.21 16.63
C ARG A 192 2.50 10.04 17.15
N LEU A 193 1.97 10.19 18.36
CA LEU A 193 0.97 9.25 18.89
C LEU A 193 -0.34 9.44 18.12
N THR A 194 -0.76 8.40 17.44
CA THR A 194 -1.92 8.37 16.55
C THR A 194 -2.85 7.26 16.97
N MET A 195 -4.12 7.59 17.16
CA MET A 195 -5.16 6.58 17.32
C MET A 195 -5.37 5.85 15.98
N VAL A 196 -5.21 4.54 15.98
CA VAL A 196 -5.49 3.67 14.84
C VAL A 196 -6.65 2.75 15.21
N ASN A 197 -7.72 2.78 14.40
CA ASN A 197 -8.85 1.88 14.53
C ASN A 197 -8.80 0.86 13.41
N VAL A 198 -8.76 -0.43 13.75
CA VAL A 198 -8.72 -1.53 12.78
C VAL A 198 -10.01 -2.32 12.87
N ALA A 199 -10.64 -2.58 11.73
CA ALA A 199 -11.87 -3.35 11.68
C ALA A 199 -11.97 -4.20 10.41
N ILE A 200 -12.42 -5.45 10.57
CA ILE A 200 -12.93 -6.23 9.45
C ILE A 200 -14.32 -5.71 9.09
N VAL A 201 -14.54 -5.35 7.83
CA VAL A 201 -15.81 -4.80 7.33
C VAL A 201 -16.41 -5.71 6.26
N ASP A 202 -17.73 -5.69 6.14
CA ASP A 202 -18.41 -6.44 5.09
C ASP A 202 -18.21 -5.77 3.73
N VAL A 203 -17.99 -6.59 2.70
CA VAL A 203 -17.87 -6.12 1.31
C VAL A 203 -19.22 -5.61 0.83
N ASN A 204 -19.23 -4.40 0.26
CA ASN A 204 -20.40 -3.77 -0.34
C ASN A 204 -20.05 -3.15 -1.70
N ALA A 205 -21.02 -2.52 -2.36
CA ALA A 205 -20.85 -1.95 -3.69
C ALA A 205 -19.75 -0.87 -3.79
N ASN A 206 -19.43 -0.20 -2.68
CA ASN A 206 -18.42 0.85 -2.61
C ASN A 206 -17.04 0.32 -2.18
N THR A 207 -16.93 -0.97 -1.85
CA THR A 207 -15.64 -1.57 -1.49
C THR A 207 -14.73 -1.58 -2.72
N PRO A 208 -13.51 -1.00 -2.66
CA PRO A 208 -12.55 -1.10 -3.75
C PRO A 208 -12.30 -2.57 -4.07
N LYS A 209 -12.44 -2.97 -5.35
CA LYS A 209 -12.32 -4.38 -5.76
C LYS A 209 -10.98 -4.98 -5.35
N GLN A 210 -9.91 -4.19 -5.45
CA GLN A 210 -8.56 -4.55 -5.04
C GLN A 210 -8.40 -4.80 -3.53
N ALA A 211 -9.33 -4.33 -2.69
CA ALA A 211 -9.29 -4.52 -1.23
C ALA A 211 -10.19 -5.67 -0.75
N ILE A 212 -10.81 -6.43 -1.64
CA ILE A 212 -11.72 -7.52 -1.26
C ILE A 212 -10.89 -8.76 -0.86
N ASN A 213 -11.23 -9.33 0.29
CA ASN A 213 -10.68 -10.60 0.79
C ASN A 213 -11.77 -11.67 0.82
N ASN A 214 -11.47 -12.90 0.44
CA ASN A 214 -12.42 -14.02 0.38
C ASN A 214 -12.01 -15.12 1.37
N ILE A 215 -12.69 -15.19 2.52
CA ILE A 215 -12.34 -16.11 3.58
C ILE A 215 -13.43 -17.15 3.76
N THR A 216 -13.06 -18.43 3.72
CA THR A 216 -13.97 -19.54 4.01
C THR A 216 -13.80 -19.97 5.46
N LEU A 217 -14.87 -19.84 6.24
CA LEU A 217 -14.93 -20.30 7.63
C LEU A 217 -15.41 -21.76 7.65
N LEU A 218 -14.67 -22.60 8.37
CA LEU A 218 -14.92 -24.04 8.47
C LEU A 218 -15.21 -24.43 9.93
N ASN A 219 -16.06 -25.43 10.15
CA ASN A 219 -16.34 -25.99 11.48
C ASN A 219 -15.33 -27.07 11.89
N GLY A 220 -14.16 -27.08 11.27
CA GLY A 220 -13.16 -28.12 11.42
C GLY A 220 -11.87 -27.78 10.65
N PRO A 221 -10.92 -28.73 10.60
CA PRO A 221 -9.62 -28.57 9.95
C PRO A 221 -9.75 -27.94 8.56
N THR A 222 -8.84 -27.02 8.24
CA THR A 222 -8.71 -26.49 6.88
C THR A 222 -8.25 -27.58 5.91
N SER A 223 -8.44 -27.33 4.62
CA SER A 223 -8.00 -28.21 3.53
C SER A 223 -6.49 -28.36 3.46
N ASP A 224 -5.74 -27.45 4.11
CA ASP A 224 -4.28 -27.49 4.13
C ASP A 224 -3.74 -28.54 5.10
N LYS A 225 -3.34 -29.68 4.53
CA LYS A 225 -2.71 -30.77 5.28
C LYS A 225 -1.29 -30.44 5.74
N SER A 226 -0.61 -29.48 5.10
CA SER A 226 0.74 -29.05 5.50
C SER A 226 0.71 -28.17 6.76
N SER A 227 -0.39 -27.44 6.97
CA SER A 227 -0.63 -26.70 8.21
C SER A 227 -1.31 -27.53 9.30
N GLN A 228 -1.56 -28.83 9.03
CA GLN A 228 -2.34 -29.74 9.87
C GLN A 228 -3.77 -29.23 10.15
N GLY A 229 -4.37 -28.54 9.18
CA GLY A 229 -5.72 -28.00 9.30
C GLY A 229 -5.84 -26.70 10.10
N ALA A 230 -4.72 -26.00 10.32
CA ALA A 230 -4.71 -24.66 10.89
C ALA A 230 -5.23 -23.61 9.90
N SER A 231 -5.71 -22.48 10.41
CA SER A 231 -6.12 -21.36 9.57
C SER A 231 -4.96 -20.84 8.73
N PHE A 232 -5.28 -20.28 7.57
CA PHE A 232 -4.28 -19.66 6.72
C PHE A 232 -4.87 -18.55 5.85
N VAL A 233 -3.99 -17.66 5.41
CA VAL A 233 -4.18 -16.79 4.26
C VAL A 233 -3.26 -17.24 3.11
N ARG A 234 -3.80 -17.32 1.89
CA ARG A 234 -3.13 -17.71 0.65
C ARG A 234 -3.38 -16.70 -0.45
N GLY A 235 -2.31 -16.39 -1.19
CA GLY A 235 -2.39 -15.35 -2.22
C GLY A 235 -2.75 -13.98 -1.65
N GLY A 236 -2.76 -13.86 -0.32
CA GLY A 236 -2.84 -12.59 0.36
C GLY A 236 -4.22 -11.96 0.49
N ASN A 237 -5.21 -12.52 -0.21
CA ASN A 237 -6.60 -12.05 -0.17
C ASN A 237 -7.62 -13.20 -0.12
N SER A 238 -7.17 -14.42 0.14
CA SER A 238 -8.04 -15.59 0.26
C SER A 238 -7.54 -16.51 1.36
N GLY A 239 -8.39 -17.35 1.92
CA GLY A 239 -7.98 -18.20 3.02
C GLY A 239 -9.07 -19.10 3.55
N GLU A 240 -8.67 -20.09 4.34
CA GLU A 240 -9.59 -20.92 5.10
C GLU A 240 -9.26 -20.79 6.57
N TRP A 241 -10.29 -20.53 7.38
CA TRP A 241 -10.13 -20.34 8.81
C TRP A 241 -10.93 -21.40 9.56
N ASN A 242 -10.23 -22.13 10.43
CA ASN A 242 -10.78 -23.23 11.19
C ASN A 242 -11.41 -22.70 12.48
N MET A 243 -12.73 -22.56 12.49
CA MET A 243 -13.48 -22.06 13.65
C MET A 243 -13.46 -23.01 14.85
N ALA A 244 -13.12 -24.28 14.65
CA ALA A 244 -12.97 -25.26 15.71
C ALA A 244 -11.54 -25.30 16.29
N SER A 245 -10.60 -24.51 15.74
CA SER A 245 -9.24 -24.43 16.27
C SER A 245 -9.25 -23.87 17.69
N ARG A 246 -8.41 -24.44 18.57
CA ARG A 246 -8.16 -23.87 19.91
C ARG A 246 -7.52 -22.49 19.83
N GLY A 247 -6.83 -22.19 18.73
CA GLY A 247 -6.16 -20.90 18.49
C GLY A 247 -7.13 -19.76 18.17
N MET A 248 -8.37 -20.04 17.76
CA MET A 248 -9.36 -19.00 17.44
C MET A 248 -9.66 -18.09 18.63
N ALA A 249 -9.85 -18.67 19.82
CA ALA A 249 -10.02 -17.90 21.05
C ALA A 249 -8.73 -17.20 21.52
N GLN A 250 -7.58 -17.58 20.95
CA GLN A 250 -6.24 -17.08 21.31
C GLN A 250 -5.72 -16.01 20.34
N GLY A 251 -6.54 -15.60 19.35
CA GLY A 251 -6.18 -14.56 18.40
C GLY A 251 -5.79 -15.04 17.02
N GLU A 252 -6.02 -16.32 16.67
CA GLU A 252 -5.70 -16.86 15.34
C GLU A 252 -6.40 -16.07 14.23
N GLY A 253 -7.70 -15.75 14.36
CA GLY A 253 -8.38 -14.91 13.37
C GLY A 253 -7.77 -13.51 13.22
N ALA A 254 -7.36 -12.90 14.33
CA ALA A 254 -6.69 -11.60 14.30
C ALA A 254 -5.27 -11.70 13.70
N HIS A 255 -4.54 -12.79 13.95
CA HIS A 255 -3.24 -13.08 13.33
C HIS A 255 -3.37 -13.20 11.81
N GLU A 256 -4.30 -14.04 11.34
CA GLU A 256 -4.57 -14.20 9.90
C GLU A 256 -5.01 -12.88 9.26
N THR A 257 -5.74 -12.04 10.00
CA THR A 257 -6.11 -10.70 9.52
C THR A 257 -4.89 -9.78 9.35
N GLY A 258 -3.84 -9.96 10.16
CA GLY A 258 -2.56 -9.29 9.97
C GLY A 258 -1.97 -9.55 8.59
N HIS A 259 -2.05 -10.79 8.10
CA HIS A 259 -1.61 -11.12 6.74
C HIS A 259 -2.46 -10.44 5.66
N LEU A 260 -3.78 -10.31 5.87
CA LEU A 260 -4.65 -9.56 4.95
C LEU A 260 -4.31 -8.07 4.90
N MET A 261 -3.79 -7.49 5.99
CA MET A 261 -3.30 -6.11 6.06
C MET A 261 -1.85 -5.95 5.62
N GLY A 262 -1.18 -7.07 5.43
CA GLY A 262 0.12 -7.17 4.82
C GLY A 262 1.31 -7.38 5.73
N ASP A 263 1.04 -7.70 6.99
CA ASP A 263 2.09 -8.07 7.93
C ASP A 263 2.56 -9.51 7.72
N LYS A 264 3.79 -9.78 8.14
CA LYS A 264 4.46 -11.07 7.97
C LYS A 264 4.43 -11.87 9.27
N ASP A 265 4.69 -13.17 9.16
CA ASP A 265 5.03 -13.99 10.32
C ASP A 265 6.36 -13.54 10.92
N TYR A 266 6.38 -13.34 12.24
CA TYR A 266 7.59 -13.14 13.03
C TYR A 266 7.86 -14.32 13.95
N TYR A 267 7.63 -15.53 13.43
CA TYR A 267 8.08 -16.78 14.03
C TYR A 267 8.80 -17.63 12.99
N THR A 268 9.65 -18.51 13.49
CA THR A 268 10.24 -19.59 12.71
C THR A 268 9.40 -20.84 12.93
N SER A 269 9.12 -21.57 11.85
CA SER A 269 8.47 -22.87 11.94
C SER A 269 9.51 -23.98 11.88
N GLY A 270 9.28 -25.02 12.66
CA GLY A 270 10.11 -26.20 12.75
C GLY A 270 9.27 -27.45 12.96
N THR A 271 9.95 -28.55 13.26
CA THR A 271 9.31 -29.81 13.59
C THR A 271 10.09 -30.44 14.74
N ASP A 272 9.39 -30.89 15.78
CA ASP A 272 10.04 -31.61 16.87
C ASP A 272 10.37 -33.06 16.49
N ALA A 273 11.02 -33.77 17.41
CA ALA A 273 11.42 -35.17 17.22
C ALA A 273 10.23 -36.13 17.00
N SER A 274 9.00 -35.71 17.29
CA SER A 274 7.77 -36.49 17.07
C SER A 274 7.09 -36.20 15.73
N GLY A 275 7.66 -35.30 14.90
CA GLY A 275 7.05 -34.88 13.65
C GLY A 275 5.98 -33.80 13.83
N GLN A 276 5.82 -33.25 15.03
CA GLN A 276 4.84 -32.21 15.31
C GLN A 276 5.41 -30.84 14.96
N ARG A 277 4.61 -29.98 14.31
CA ARG A 277 5.03 -28.61 14.00
C ARG A 277 5.29 -27.84 15.28
N THR A 278 6.42 -27.15 15.32
CA THR A 278 6.75 -26.18 16.37
C THR A 278 6.87 -24.81 15.73
N SER A 279 6.48 -23.78 16.47
CA SER A 279 6.78 -22.40 16.13
C SER A 279 7.56 -21.77 17.27
N SER A 280 8.56 -20.97 16.92
CA SER A 280 9.35 -20.20 17.87
C SER A 280 9.39 -18.77 17.40
N ALA A 281 8.83 -17.88 18.20
CA ALA A 281 8.83 -16.45 17.93
C ALA A 281 10.26 -15.96 17.68
N MET A 282 10.42 -15.08 16.71
CA MET A 282 11.69 -14.38 16.48
C MET A 282 12.03 -13.52 17.71
N ALA A 283 13.32 -13.20 17.87
CA ALA A 283 13.77 -12.39 18.98
C ALA A 283 12.97 -11.07 19.08
N GLY A 284 12.38 -10.81 20.25
CA GLY A 284 11.55 -9.63 20.49
C GLY A 284 10.09 -9.73 20.01
N TYR A 285 9.63 -10.89 19.52
CA TYR A 285 8.25 -11.13 19.07
C TYR A 285 7.49 -12.19 19.89
N SER A 286 8.03 -12.63 21.03
CA SER A 286 7.45 -13.70 21.85
C SER A 286 6.06 -13.38 22.44
N ASN A 287 5.73 -12.10 22.58
CA ASN A 287 4.40 -11.62 22.99
C ASN A 287 3.72 -10.84 21.87
N ASN A 288 4.23 -10.92 20.64
CA ASN A 288 3.65 -10.22 19.50
C ASN A 288 2.63 -11.12 18.81
N LEU A 289 1.47 -10.58 18.44
CA LEU A 289 0.41 -11.34 17.77
C LEU A 289 0.90 -12.06 16.50
N MET A 290 1.82 -11.46 15.76
CA MET A 290 2.38 -12.04 14.54
C MET A 290 3.57 -12.99 14.79
N GLY A 291 4.03 -13.11 16.04
CA GLY A 291 5.12 -14.03 16.44
C GLY A 291 4.68 -15.17 17.37
N ALA A 292 3.53 -15.02 18.04
CA ALA A 292 2.96 -16.03 18.93
C ALA A 292 1.43 -15.89 19.02
N LEU A 293 0.75 -16.99 19.37
CA LEU A 293 -0.69 -17.01 19.66
C LEU A 293 -0.93 -17.19 21.18
N GLY A 294 -1.94 -16.52 21.74
CA GLY A 294 -2.23 -16.61 23.18
C GLY A 294 -2.95 -15.42 23.79
N GLY A 295 -3.26 -15.51 25.09
CA GLY A 295 -3.97 -14.46 25.84
C GLY A 295 -3.13 -13.23 26.20
N SER A 296 -1.80 -13.31 26.12
CA SER A 296 -0.88 -12.22 26.47
C SER A 296 -0.24 -11.55 25.26
N VAL A 297 -0.68 -11.89 24.04
CA VAL A 297 -0.07 -11.36 22.81
C VAL A 297 -0.72 -10.04 22.39
N PHE A 298 0.11 -9.09 21.93
CA PHE A 298 -0.30 -7.75 21.52
C PHE A 298 0.26 -7.40 20.13
N THR A 299 -0.30 -6.37 19.49
CA THR A 299 0.30 -5.74 18.31
C THR A 299 1.04 -4.48 18.77
N ASP A 300 2.12 -4.13 18.08
CA ASP A 300 2.93 -2.95 18.43
C ASP A 300 3.28 -2.08 17.22
N ASN A 301 4.05 -1.01 17.46
CA ASN A 301 4.46 -0.07 16.43
C ASN A 301 5.19 -0.74 15.26
N ARG A 302 5.87 -1.89 15.44
CA ARG A 302 6.55 -2.59 14.35
C ARG A 302 5.53 -3.16 13.37
N ASN A 303 4.50 -3.86 13.86
CA ASN A 303 3.42 -4.35 13.02
C ASN A 303 2.70 -3.20 12.32
N MET A 304 2.35 -2.16 13.09
CA MET A 304 1.60 -1.03 12.55
C MET A 304 2.41 -0.27 11.49
N ASN A 305 3.71 -0.05 11.72
CA ASN A 305 4.57 0.57 10.71
C ASN A 305 4.69 -0.29 9.46
N MET A 306 4.74 -1.62 9.57
CA MET A 306 4.78 -2.51 8.42
C MET A 306 3.48 -2.42 7.60
N ILE A 307 2.33 -2.38 8.27
CA ILE A 307 1.02 -2.23 7.60
C ILE A 307 0.90 -0.85 6.93
N LEU A 308 1.20 0.22 7.65
CA LEU A 308 1.05 1.59 7.13
C LEU A 308 2.04 1.91 5.99
N ASN A 309 3.19 1.24 5.95
CA ASN A 309 4.16 1.37 4.86
C ASN A 309 4.03 0.26 3.80
N SER A 310 3.04 -0.64 3.93
CA SER A 310 2.80 -1.64 2.88
C SER A 310 2.28 -0.92 1.63
N PRO A 311 2.97 -1.05 0.48
CA PRO A 311 2.61 -0.36 -0.77
C PRO A 311 1.28 -0.86 -1.36
N ASN A 312 0.71 -1.92 -0.78
CA ASN A 312 -0.43 -2.66 -1.31
C ASN A 312 -1.76 -2.18 -0.72
N ASN A 313 -1.73 -1.37 0.33
CA ASN A 313 -2.93 -0.86 0.98
C ASN A 313 -3.55 0.30 0.19
N VAL A 314 -4.89 0.32 0.12
CA VAL A 314 -5.62 1.39 -0.55
C VAL A 314 -5.66 2.61 0.35
N ILE A 315 -5.01 3.71 -0.06
CA ILE A 315 -4.95 4.93 0.74
C ILE A 315 -6.09 5.89 0.37
N GLN A 316 -6.85 6.29 1.37
CA GLN A 316 -7.84 7.36 1.30
C GLN A 316 -7.44 8.48 2.25
N ARG A 317 -7.53 9.73 1.78
CA ARG A 317 -7.32 10.91 2.63
C ARG A 317 -8.62 11.67 2.69
N GLN A 318 -9.17 11.86 3.88
CA GLN A 318 -10.33 12.74 4.02
C GLN A 318 -9.88 14.19 3.82
N PRO A 319 -10.58 14.97 2.98
CA PRO A 319 -10.27 16.38 2.83
C PRO A 319 -10.45 17.10 4.17
N SER A 320 -9.58 18.08 4.43
CA SER A 320 -9.75 18.99 5.56
C SER A 320 -11.13 19.66 5.49
N PRO A 321 -11.80 19.91 6.63
CA PRO A 321 -13.04 20.68 6.62
C PRO A 321 -12.83 22.01 5.88
N PRO A 322 -13.82 22.51 5.13
CA PRO A 322 -13.71 23.81 4.51
C PRO A 322 -13.43 24.88 5.58
N LEU A 323 -12.52 25.80 5.27
CA LEU A 323 -12.22 26.92 6.16
C LEU A 323 -13.51 27.68 6.47
N PRO A 324 -13.73 28.11 7.72
CA PRO A 324 -14.87 28.97 8.04
C PRO A 324 -14.83 30.23 7.17
N PRO A 325 -15.99 30.76 6.74
CA PRO A 325 -16.03 31.99 5.99
C PRO A 325 -15.34 33.11 6.77
N PRO A 326 -14.64 34.04 6.09
CA PRO A 326 -13.99 35.17 6.75
C PRO A 326 -15.04 35.96 7.56
N PRO A 327 -14.66 36.55 8.70
CA PRO A 327 -15.57 37.37 9.48
C PRO A 327 -16.16 38.47 8.60
N ILE A 328 -17.49 38.56 8.55
CA ILE A 328 -18.16 39.68 7.90
C ILE A 328 -17.87 40.91 8.75
N THR A 329 -16.87 41.69 8.35
CA THR A 329 -16.67 43.04 8.87
C THR A 329 -17.78 43.91 8.27
N THR A 330 -18.83 44.15 9.05
CA THR A 330 -19.78 45.23 8.77
C THR A 330 -19.05 46.55 8.96
N HIS A 331 -18.79 47.26 7.85
CA HIS A 331 -18.40 48.67 7.85
C HIS A 331 -19.64 49.56 7.88
#